data_AF-A0A945JW77-F1
#
_entry.id   AF-A0A945JW77-F1
#
_cell.length_a   1.000
_cell.length_b   1.000
_cell.length_c   1.000
_cell.angle_alpha   90.00
_cell.angle_beta   90.00
_cell.angle_gamma   90.00
#
_symmetry.space_group_name_H-M   'P 1'
#
loop_
_entity.id
_entity.type
_entity.pdbx_description
1 polymer ?
#
loop_
_entity_poly.entity_id
_entity_poly.type
_entity_poly.pdbx_seq_one_letter_code
_entity_poly.pdbx_strand_id
1 'polypeptide(L)'
;MQISHIIFLIHPCCYEPIDAETIRRDGFQLYLEREEEVKARWLAEMGDRAPETLYVQLGGPAYLTDAAATALGADHALSLQFPFPENQDLDDYYQGLVAEIRGHLQVHGLVFDAETVTSELWGESFEGCVPGYGGAFAQYLQLRRAPKMRYEMTVYDSRFLHMTRQIETLAIADSDVEAWLFECHDGTCAATFQSRRTAQWLDERRVCLRLHDRKHQLTDKLGHTVWPEAPWSKGKPELEHEVAVPMQEWVSRWVRGIGTNLAGFRDVIDAARIA
;
A
#
# COMPACT_ATOMS: atom_id res chain seq x y z
N MET A 1 5.92 22.52 19.15
CA MET A 1 5.39 21.30 19.79
C MET A 1 5.94 20.09 19.05
N GLN A 2 6.19 18.97 19.74
CA GLN A 2 6.84 17.80 19.15
C GLN A 2 5.81 16.81 18.64
N ILE A 3 5.90 16.43 17.37
CA ILE A 3 5.16 15.33 16.78
C ILE A 3 5.96 14.04 16.98
N SER A 4 5.29 13.00 17.47
CA SER A 4 5.88 11.68 17.74
C SER A 4 5.33 10.61 16.79
N HIS A 5 4.19 10.88 16.17
CA HIS A 5 3.50 9.97 15.27
C HIS A 5 2.87 10.70 14.09
N ILE A 6 2.93 10.11 12.89
CA ILE A 6 2.28 10.64 11.69
C ILE A 6 1.35 9.57 11.09
N ILE A 7 0.11 9.95 10.81
CA ILE A 7 -0.84 9.12 10.07
C ILE A 7 -0.95 9.68 8.66
N PHE A 8 -0.65 8.86 7.66
CA PHE A 8 -0.88 9.20 6.26
C PHE A 8 -2.14 8.50 5.76
N LEU A 9 -3.19 9.26 5.45
CA LEU A 9 -4.40 8.76 4.81
C LEU A 9 -4.40 9.10 3.32
N ILE A 10 -4.28 8.07 2.48
CA ILE A 10 -4.09 8.22 1.03
C ILE A 10 -5.41 7.93 0.29
N HIS A 11 -5.88 8.89 -0.49
CA HIS A 11 -7.07 8.78 -1.36
C HIS A 11 -8.29 8.13 -0.69
N PRO A 12 -8.72 8.60 0.49
CA PRO A 12 -9.86 8.00 1.17
C PRO A 12 -11.16 8.24 0.40
N CYS A 13 -12.11 7.31 0.52
CA CYS A 13 -13.47 7.46 0.03
C CYS A 13 -13.58 7.64 -1.49
N CYS A 14 -12.81 6.88 -2.28
CA CYS A 14 -12.85 6.98 -3.74
C CYS A 14 -14.08 6.30 -4.35
N TYR A 15 -14.72 5.36 -3.64
CA TYR A 15 -15.93 4.67 -4.09
C TYR A 15 -17.21 5.39 -3.65
N GLU A 16 -17.21 6.07 -2.51
CA GLU A 16 -18.33 6.87 -1.98
C GLU A 16 -19.00 7.82 -3.00
N PRO A 17 -18.28 8.59 -3.84
CA PRO A 17 -18.91 9.51 -4.80
C PRO A 17 -19.47 8.82 -6.05
N ILE A 18 -19.24 7.51 -6.24
CA ILE A 18 -19.69 6.77 -7.42
C ILE A 18 -21.17 6.41 -7.27
N ASP A 19 -21.95 6.65 -8.31
CA ASP A 19 -23.39 6.35 -8.30
C ASP A 19 -23.67 4.82 -8.26
N ALA A 20 -24.83 4.46 -7.71
CA ALA A 20 -25.21 3.05 -7.50
C ALA A 20 -25.36 2.24 -8.79
N GLU A 21 -25.67 2.89 -9.94
CA GLU A 21 -25.75 2.20 -11.23
C GLU A 21 -24.34 1.82 -11.70
N THR A 22 -23.39 2.75 -11.63
CA THR A 22 -21.98 2.52 -11.94
C THR A 22 -21.35 1.47 -11.01
N ILE A 23 -21.57 1.56 -9.70
CA ILE A 23 -21.10 0.55 -8.72
C ILE A 23 -21.57 -0.85 -9.11
N ARG A 24 -22.83 -1.01 -9.50
CA ARG A 24 -23.40 -2.30 -9.91
C ARG A 24 -22.85 -2.78 -11.24
N ARG A 25 -22.79 -1.89 -12.24
CA ARG A 25 -22.31 -2.19 -13.60
C ARG A 25 -20.88 -2.69 -13.59
N ASP A 26 -20.01 -2.02 -12.84
CA ASP A 26 -18.56 -2.29 -12.85
C ASP A 26 -18.16 -3.27 -11.73
N GLY A 27 -19.10 -3.63 -10.86
CA GLY A 27 -18.89 -4.60 -9.79
C GLY A 27 -17.97 -4.07 -8.69
N PHE A 28 -18.15 -2.80 -8.30
CA PHE A 28 -17.38 -2.15 -7.23
C PHE A 28 -18.01 -2.31 -5.85
N GLN A 29 -19.15 -3.01 -5.75
CA GLN A 29 -19.87 -3.21 -4.50
C GLN A 29 -18.97 -3.71 -3.36
N LEU A 30 -18.08 -4.66 -3.68
CA LEU A 30 -17.10 -5.21 -2.75
C LEU A 30 -16.16 -4.13 -2.17
N TYR A 31 -15.67 -3.23 -3.02
CA TYR A 31 -14.71 -2.20 -2.61
C TYR A 31 -15.41 -1.10 -1.83
N LEU A 32 -16.64 -0.74 -2.20
CA LEU A 32 -17.48 0.18 -1.45
C LEU A 32 -17.77 -0.35 -0.04
N GLU A 33 -18.15 -1.63 0.10
CA GLU A 33 -18.37 -2.25 1.41
C GLU A 33 -17.10 -2.23 2.28
N ARG A 34 -15.95 -2.55 1.67
CA ARG A 34 -14.66 -2.47 2.37
C ARG A 34 -14.33 -1.04 2.76
N GLU A 35 -14.58 -0.07 1.89
CA GLU A 35 -14.36 1.36 2.14
C GLU A 35 -15.21 1.88 3.30
N GLU A 36 -16.49 1.53 3.35
CA GLU A 36 -17.39 1.88 4.45
C GLU A 36 -16.89 1.30 5.78
N GLU A 37 -16.42 0.04 5.78
CA GLU A 37 -15.84 -0.61 6.95
C GLU A 37 -14.59 0.13 7.45
N VAL A 38 -13.63 0.43 6.55
CA VAL A 38 -12.38 1.09 6.95
C VAL A 38 -12.60 2.56 7.30
N LYS A 39 -13.53 3.25 6.65
CA LYS A 39 -13.91 4.63 7.01
C LYS A 39 -14.42 4.71 8.44
N ALA A 40 -15.29 3.78 8.85
CA ALA A 40 -15.76 3.72 10.22
C ALA A 40 -14.61 3.50 11.21
N ARG A 41 -13.62 2.66 10.85
CA ARG A 41 -12.39 2.45 11.65
C ARG A 41 -11.52 3.70 11.71
N TRP A 42 -11.30 4.41 10.59
CA TRP A 42 -10.53 5.66 10.56
C TRP A 42 -11.12 6.69 11.52
N LEU A 43 -12.43 6.91 11.45
CA LEU A 43 -13.14 7.85 12.32
C LEU A 43 -13.08 7.45 13.80
N ALA A 44 -13.25 6.16 14.11
CA ALA A 44 -13.14 5.66 15.48
C ALA A 44 -11.72 5.84 16.05
N GLU A 45 -10.71 5.46 15.27
CA GLU A 45 -9.30 5.50 15.70
C GLU A 45 -8.82 6.93 15.95
N MET A 46 -9.32 7.93 15.19
CA MET A 46 -8.97 9.35 15.41
C MET A 46 -9.31 9.84 16.82
N GLY A 47 -10.40 9.35 17.43
CA GLY A 47 -10.82 9.75 18.77
C GLY A 47 -9.87 9.31 19.89
N ASP A 48 -9.06 8.28 19.64
CA ASP A 48 -8.17 7.65 20.63
C ASP A 48 -6.69 8.03 20.41
N ARG A 49 -6.39 8.92 19.46
CA ARG A 49 -5.00 9.30 19.14
C ARG A 49 -4.42 10.30 20.13
N ALA A 50 -3.12 10.15 20.35
CA ALA A 50 -2.35 11.05 21.21
C ALA A 50 -2.26 12.45 20.59
N PRO A 51 -2.28 13.53 21.39
CA PRO A 51 -2.18 14.91 20.89
C PRO A 51 -0.91 15.20 20.07
N GLU A 52 0.15 14.41 20.24
CA GLU A 52 1.41 14.51 19.48
C GLU A 52 1.36 13.82 18.11
N THR A 53 0.16 13.55 17.59
CA THR A 53 -0.08 12.92 16.28
C THR A 53 -0.34 13.99 15.22
N LEU A 54 0.37 13.91 14.10
CA LEU A 54 0.03 14.65 12.89
C LEU A 54 -0.79 13.75 11.95
N TYR A 55 -1.96 14.21 11.54
CA TYR A 55 -2.77 13.59 10.51
C TYR A 55 -2.55 14.30 9.18
N VAL A 56 -2.18 13.53 8.14
CA VAL A 56 -1.93 14.03 6.79
C VAL A 56 -2.79 13.26 5.81
N GLN A 57 -3.67 13.97 5.11
CA GLN A 57 -4.56 13.40 4.10
C GLN A 57 -4.16 13.83 2.69
N LEU A 58 -4.07 12.88 1.78
CA LEU A 58 -3.89 13.13 0.35
C LEU A 58 -5.19 12.81 -0.41
N GLY A 59 -5.86 13.84 -0.92
CA GLY A 59 -7.12 13.69 -1.66
C GLY A 59 -8.32 13.26 -0.79
N GLY A 60 -9.42 12.88 -1.43
CA GLY A 60 -10.65 12.47 -0.76
C GLY A 60 -11.44 13.60 -0.09
N PRO A 61 -12.49 13.28 0.69
CA PRO A 61 -13.42 14.28 1.21
C PRO A 61 -12.84 15.05 2.41
N ALA A 62 -13.16 16.35 2.48
CA ALA A 62 -12.67 17.25 3.52
C ALA A 62 -13.14 16.88 4.95
N TYR A 63 -14.31 16.24 5.07
CA TYR A 63 -14.88 15.91 6.38
C TYR A 63 -13.99 14.99 7.24
N LEU A 64 -13.10 14.21 6.61
CA LEU A 64 -12.15 13.36 7.33
C LEU A 64 -11.03 14.18 7.96
N THR A 65 -10.52 15.18 7.24
CA THR A 65 -9.56 16.14 7.80
C THR A 65 -10.22 17.01 8.87
N ASP A 66 -11.48 17.42 8.69
CA ASP A 66 -12.23 18.18 9.70
C ASP A 66 -12.46 17.37 10.99
N ALA A 67 -12.74 16.06 10.86
CA ALA A 67 -12.85 15.16 12.00
C ALA A 67 -11.51 15.02 12.74
N ALA A 68 -10.40 14.85 12.01
CA ALA A 68 -9.06 14.82 12.61
C ALA A 68 -8.71 16.15 13.30
N ALA A 69 -9.04 17.29 12.68
CA ALA A 69 -8.84 18.63 13.26
C ALA A 69 -9.63 18.81 14.56
N THR A 70 -10.84 18.26 14.63
CA THR A 70 -11.67 18.28 15.85
C THR A 70 -11.06 17.44 16.96
N ALA A 71 -10.45 16.31 16.65
CA ALA A 71 -9.87 15.38 17.62
C ALA A 71 -8.47 15.80 18.11
N LEU A 72 -7.60 16.24 17.19
CA LEU A 72 -6.18 16.48 17.44
C LEU A 72 -5.82 17.97 17.55
N GLY A 73 -6.70 18.85 17.09
CA GLY A 73 -6.42 20.27 16.87
C GLY A 73 -6.21 20.57 15.38
N ALA A 74 -6.63 21.76 14.96
CA ALA A 74 -6.55 22.19 13.55
C ALA A 74 -5.11 22.28 13.02
N ASP A 75 -4.13 22.54 13.90
CA ASP A 75 -2.71 22.53 13.59
C ASP A 75 -2.14 21.11 13.40
N HIS A 76 -2.86 20.07 13.82
CA HIS A 76 -2.46 18.66 13.69
C HIS A 76 -3.18 17.91 12.56
N ALA A 77 -4.00 18.57 11.77
CA ALA A 77 -4.67 17.97 10.62
C ALA A 77 -4.36 18.77 9.36
N LEU A 78 -3.79 18.09 8.37
CA LEU A 78 -3.38 18.67 7.10
C LEU A 78 -4.02 17.90 5.94
N SER A 79 -4.67 18.62 5.03
CA SER A 79 -5.07 18.11 3.72
C SER A 79 -4.10 18.64 2.66
N LEU A 80 -3.44 17.74 1.94
CA LEU A 80 -2.50 18.09 0.88
C LEU A 80 -3.25 18.50 -0.39
N GLN A 81 -2.78 19.57 -1.02
CA GLN A 81 -3.42 20.23 -2.16
C GLN A 81 -2.47 20.44 -3.34
N PHE A 82 -1.19 20.06 -3.21
CA PHE A 82 -0.25 20.17 -4.31
C PHE A 82 -0.79 19.42 -5.53
N PRO A 83 -0.93 20.08 -6.70
CA PRO A 83 -1.58 19.48 -7.85
C PRO A 83 -0.69 18.42 -8.49
N PHE A 84 -1.30 17.38 -9.04
CA PHE A 84 -0.58 16.42 -9.87
C PHE A 84 -0.05 17.12 -11.13
N PRO A 85 1.25 17.03 -11.45
CA PRO A 85 1.84 17.85 -12.50
C PRO A 85 1.47 17.32 -13.89
N GLU A 86 1.26 18.22 -14.86
CA GLU A 86 0.83 17.87 -16.22
C GLU A 86 1.83 16.98 -16.97
N ASN A 87 3.13 17.15 -16.67
CA ASN A 87 4.22 16.34 -17.23
C ASN A 87 4.34 14.95 -16.57
N GLN A 88 3.52 14.66 -15.55
CA GLN A 88 3.53 13.43 -14.76
C GLN A 88 4.88 13.14 -14.08
N ASP A 89 5.67 14.19 -13.80
CA ASP A 89 6.92 14.06 -13.07
C ASP A 89 6.63 13.78 -11.59
N LEU A 90 6.76 12.50 -11.22
CA LEU A 90 6.47 12.06 -9.86
C LEU A 90 7.49 12.59 -8.84
N ASP A 91 8.74 12.86 -9.24
CA ASP A 91 9.74 13.42 -8.32
C ASP A 91 9.33 14.84 -7.90
N ASP A 92 9.00 15.69 -8.88
CA ASP A 92 8.48 17.04 -8.63
C ASP A 92 7.20 17.00 -7.79
N TYR A 93 6.29 16.06 -8.11
CA TYR A 93 5.05 15.88 -7.36
C TYR A 93 5.28 15.55 -5.88
N TYR A 94 6.16 14.59 -5.58
CA TYR A 94 6.46 14.20 -4.20
C TYR A 94 7.19 15.30 -3.43
N GLN A 95 8.09 16.03 -4.10
CA GLN A 95 8.74 17.19 -3.49
C GLN A 95 7.72 18.27 -3.11
N GLY A 96 6.76 18.56 -3.99
CA GLY A 96 5.68 19.51 -3.74
C GLY A 96 4.80 19.12 -2.55
N LEU A 97 4.33 17.87 -2.50
CA LEU A 97 3.55 17.36 -1.38
C LEU A 97 4.30 17.46 -0.04
N VAL A 98 5.58 17.09 -0.02
CA VAL A 98 6.40 17.17 1.19
C VAL A 98 6.72 18.63 1.57
N ALA A 99 6.82 19.54 0.60
CA ALA A 99 6.95 20.96 0.88
C ALA A 99 5.72 21.52 1.60
N GLU A 100 4.51 21.07 1.26
CA GLU A 100 3.28 21.42 1.99
C GLU A 100 3.33 20.93 3.44
N ILE A 101 3.74 19.68 3.67
CA ILE A 101 3.89 19.12 5.03
C ILE A 101 4.89 19.96 5.85
N ARG A 102 6.06 20.27 5.27
CA ARG A 102 7.08 21.09 5.94
C ARG A 102 6.60 22.51 6.20
N GLY A 103 5.88 23.11 5.26
CA GLY A 103 5.30 24.44 5.40
C GLY A 103 4.26 24.49 6.52
N HIS A 104 3.37 23.49 6.59
CA HIS A 104 2.39 23.35 7.67
C HIS A 104 3.07 23.26 9.04
N LEU A 105 4.07 22.38 9.17
CA LEU A 105 4.86 22.25 10.40
C LEU A 105 5.49 23.58 10.82
N GLN A 106 6.09 24.30 9.87
CA GLN A 106 6.71 25.60 10.12
C GLN A 106 5.71 26.66 10.59
N VAL A 107 4.56 26.79 9.91
CA VAL A 107 3.52 27.78 10.22
C VAL A 107 2.96 27.58 11.63
N HIS A 108 2.86 26.33 12.08
CA HIS A 108 2.29 25.98 13.38
C HIS A 108 3.35 25.75 14.48
N GLY A 109 4.65 25.97 14.19
CA GLY A 109 5.71 25.73 15.17
C GLY A 109 5.80 24.27 15.63
N LEU A 110 5.42 23.35 14.76
CA LEU A 110 5.49 21.90 14.95
C LEU A 110 6.80 21.38 14.38
N VAL A 111 7.34 20.35 15.02
CA VAL A 111 8.56 19.67 14.56
C VAL A 111 8.43 18.18 14.81
N PHE A 112 9.05 17.36 13.96
CA PHE A 112 9.28 15.94 14.25
C PHE A 112 10.77 15.64 14.07
N ASP A 113 11.22 14.58 14.74
CA ASP A 113 12.56 14.04 14.57
C ASP A 113 12.47 12.83 13.63
N ALA A 114 13.09 12.93 12.45
CA ALA A 114 13.03 11.89 11.41
C ALA A 114 13.66 10.55 11.84
N GLU A 115 14.52 10.56 12.87
CA GLU A 115 15.15 9.36 13.42
C GLU A 115 14.19 8.57 14.34
N THR A 116 13.26 9.26 15.00
CA THR A 116 12.45 8.68 16.08
C THR A 116 10.94 8.68 15.82
N VAL A 117 10.45 9.59 14.97
CA VAL A 117 9.04 9.66 14.61
C VAL A 117 8.57 8.33 14.04
N THR A 118 7.40 7.90 14.48
CA THR A 118 6.74 6.73 13.92
C THR A 118 5.67 7.17 12.94
N SER A 119 5.29 6.30 12.02
CA SER A 119 4.21 6.60 11.10
C SER A 119 3.46 5.37 10.66
N GLU A 120 2.25 5.57 10.17
CA GLU A 120 1.42 4.51 9.61
C GLU A 120 0.63 4.96 8.38
N LEU A 121 0.23 3.97 7.58
CA LEU A 121 -0.38 4.17 6.27
C LEU A 121 -1.80 3.60 6.23
N TRP A 122 -2.75 4.46 5.86
CA TRP A 122 -4.17 4.16 5.70
C TRP A 122 -4.62 4.57 4.29
N GLY A 123 -5.81 4.12 3.88
CA GLY A 123 -6.47 4.65 2.68
C GLY A 123 -6.75 3.60 1.60
N GLU A 124 -6.81 4.06 0.36
CA GLU A 124 -7.19 3.21 -0.78
C GLU A 124 -5.99 2.61 -1.51
N SER A 125 -6.21 1.41 -2.05
CA SER A 125 -5.24 0.61 -2.80
C SER A 125 -4.08 0.13 -1.94
N PHE A 126 -4.35 -0.93 -1.17
CA PHE A 126 -3.38 -1.62 -0.30
C PHE A 126 -2.09 -2.00 -1.05
N GLU A 127 -2.20 -2.49 -2.28
CA GLU A 127 -1.05 -2.86 -3.10
C GLU A 127 -0.47 -1.70 -3.93
N GLY A 128 -1.25 -0.64 -4.18
CA GLY A 128 -0.90 0.43 -5.12
C GLY A 128 -0.67 1.78 -4.45
N CYS A 129 -1.74 2.59 -4.30
CA CYS A 129 -1.62 3.98 -3.87
C CYS A 129 -1.01 4.12 -2.47
N VAL A 130 -1.60 3.48 -1.45
CA VAL A 130 -1.11 3.56 -0.07
C VAL A 130 0.39 3.25 0.03
N PRO A 131 0.89 2.10 -0.48
CA PRO A 131 2.31 1.79 -0.37
C PRO A 131 3.19 2.70 -1.21
N GLY A 132 2.75 3.12 -2.40
CA GLY A 132 3.54 3.97 -3.28
C GLY A 132 3.76 5.37 -2.69
N TYR A 133 2.70 6.01 -2.17
CA TYR A 133 2.81 7.30 -1.49
C TYR A 133 3.50 7.18 -0.14
N GLY A 134 3.26 6.11 0.61
CA GLY A 134 3.93 5.88 1.89
C GLY A 134 5.46 5.79 1.76
N GLY A 135 5.94 5.04 0.77
CA GLY A 135 7.37 4.97 0.46
C GLY A 135 7.95 6.31 0.00
N ALA A 136 7.19 7.07 -0.80
CA ALA A 136 7.58 8.42 -1.20
C ALA A 136 7.67 9.36 0.02
N PHE A 137 6.65 9.44 0.87
CA PHE A 137 6.71 10.27 2.06
C PHE A 137 7.88 9.88 2.97
N ALA A 138 8.15 8.59 3.16
CA ALA A 138 9.32 8.13 3.90
C ALA A 138 10.64 8.66 3.30
N GLN A 139 10.81 8.52 1.98
CA GLN A 139 12.01 8.97 1.26
C GLN A 139 12.20 10.49 1.36
N TYR A 140 11.19 11.27 0.98
CA TYR A 140 11.33 12.72 0.82
C TYR A 140 11.25 13.47 2.15
N LEU A 141 10.57 12.93 3.18
CA LEU A 141 10.66 13.42 4.57
C LEU A 141 11.91 12.89 5.31
N GLN A 142 12.66 11.97 4.69
CA GLN A 142 13.87 11.34 5.24
C GLN A 142 13.61 10.54 6.53
N LEU A 143 12.44 9.90 6.64
CA LEU A 143 12.07 9.09 7.79
C LEU A 143 12.99 7.87 7.89
N ARG A 144 13.63 7.66 9.05
CA ARG A 144 14.45 6.47 9.28
C ARG A 144 13.62 5.24 9.61
N ARG A 145 12.48 5.46 10.25
CA ARG A 145 11.48 4.43 10.52
C ARG A 145 10.51 4.40 9.36
N ALA A 146 10.41 3.23 8.72
CA ALA A 146 9.45 2.97 7.67
C ALA A 146 8.01 3.20 8.19
N PRO A 147 7.13 3.87 7.42
CA PRO A 147 5.72 3.91 7.73
C PRO A 147 5.14 2.50 7.78
N LYS A 148 4.45 2.19 8.87
CA LYS A 148 3.81 0.90 9.07
C LYS A 148 2.53 0.81 8.25
N MET A 149 2.47 -0.13 7.31
CA MET A 149 1.23 -0.44 6.61
C MET A 149 0.21 -1.07 7.56
N ARG A 150 -1.03 -0.60 7.52
CA ARG A 150 -2.15 -1.11 8.34
C ARG A 150 -3.21 -1.71 7.43
N TYR A 151 -3.10 -2.99 7.08
CA TYR A 151 -4.04 -3.66 6.16
C TYR A 151 -5.52 -3.44 6.55
N GLU A 152 -5.82 -3.52 7.84
CA GLU A 152 -7.15 -3.34 8.39
C GLU A 152 -7.70 -1.91 8.21
N MET A 153 -6.82 -0.93 7.95
CA MET A 153 -7.12 0.48 7.66
C MET A 153 -7.01 0.80 6.17
N THR A 154 -6.96 -0.21 5.30
CA THR A 154 -6.84 -0.03 3.85
C THR A 154 -7.92 -0.76 3.06
N VAL A 155 -8.27 -0.18 1.92
CA VAL A 155 -9.05 -0.83 0.86
C VAL A 155 -8.08 -1.54 -0.09
N TYR A 156 -8.30 -2.82 -0.36
CA TYR A 156 -7.52 -3.58 -1.33
C TYR A 156 -8.13 -3.44 -2.74
N ASP A 157 -7.30 -3.44 -3.78
CA ASP A 157 -7.79 -3.38 -5.18
C ASP A 157 -7.96 -4.78 -5.79
N SER A 158 -7.37 -5.80 -5.16
CA SER A 158 -7.41 -7.17 -5.67
C SER A 158 -8.56 -7.96 -5.08
N ARG A 159 -9.51 -8.37 -5.94
CA ARG A 159 -10.73 -9.10 -5.51
C ARG A 159 -10.44 -10.37 -4.73
N PHE A 160 -9.36 -11.07 -5.04
CA PHE A 160 -8.98 -12.31 -4.36
C PHE A 160 -8.53 -12.10 -2.90
N LEU A 161 -8.29 -10.85 -2.47
CA LEU A 161 -8.06 -10.52 -1.05
C LEU A 161 -9.35 -10.47 -0.23
N HIS A 162 -10.52 -10.46 -0.87
CA HIS A 162 -11.79 -10.57 -0.18
C HIS A 162 -11.84 -11.85 0.66
N MET A 163 -12.24 -11.69 1.93
CA MET A 163 -12.32 -12.77 2.92
C MET A 163 -11.02 -13.57 3.04
N THR A 164 -9.87 -12.92 2.86
CA THR A 164 -8.57 -13.50 3.22
C THR A 164 -8.64 -14.09 4.63
N ARG A 165 -8.14 -15.32 4.77
CA ARG A 165 -8.18 -16.09 6.01
C ARG A 165 -7.00 -15.81 6.92
N GLN A 166 -5.82 -15.61 6.32
CA GLN A 166 -4.59 -15.33 7.04
C GLN A 166 -3.75 -14.32 6.28
N ILE A 167 -3.11 -13.43 7.04
CA ILE A 167 -2.16 -12.43 6.54
C ILE A 167 -0.85 -12.62 7.27
N GLU A 168 0.24 -12.52 6.53
CA GLU A 168 1.59 -12.59 7.06
C GLU A 168 2.48 -11.56 6.39
N THR A 169 3.50 -11.07 7.10
CA THR A 169 4.50 -10.15 6.56
C THR A 169 5.90 -10.71 6.75
N LEU A 170 6.71 -10.59 5.69
CA LEU A 170 8.12 -10.95 5.69
C LEU A 170 8.95 -9.72 5.33
N ALA A 171 9.99 -9.46 6.11
CA ALA A 171 11.02 -8.50 5.73
C ALA A 171 11.96 -9.18 4.72
N ILE A 172 12.18 -8.57 3.56
CA ILE A 172 13.15 -9.09 2.59
C ILE A 172 14.55 -8.65 3.00
N ALA A 173 15.45 -9.62 3.14
CA ALA A 173 16.81 -9.41 3.64
C ALA A 173 17.55 -8.30 2.89
N ASP A 174 18.35 -7.53 3.65
CA ASP A 174 19.20 -6.45 3.15
C ASP A 174 18.46 -5.38 2.33
N SER A 175 17.17 -5.18 2.59
CA SER A 175 16.34 -4.21 1.88
C SER A 175 15.35 -3.51 2.81
N ASP A 176 14.64 -2.52 2.27
CA ASP A 176 13.49 -1.86 2.88
C ASP A 176 12.15 -2.39 2.36
N VAL A 177 12.17 -3.55 1.70
CA VAL A 177 11.00 -4.16 1.07
C VAL A 177 10.37 -5.15 2.03
N GLU A 178 9.04 -5.09 2.13
CA GLU A 178 8.23 -6.10 2.82
C GLU A 178 7.46 -6.91 1.78
N ALA A 179 7.44 -8.22 1.95
CA ALA A 179 6.48 -9.09 1.28
C ALA A 179 5.26 -9.30 2.16
N TRP A 180 4.08 -9.15 1.57
CA TRP A 180 2.79 -9.38 2.22
C TRP A 180 2.17 -10.63 1.63
N LEU A 181 1.95 -11.64 2.47
CA LEU A 181 1.46 -12.97 2.10
C LEU A 181 0.04 -13.16 2.62
N PHE A 182 -0.76 -13.84 1.82
CA PHE A 182 -2.19 -14.02 2.07
C PHE A 182 -2.58 -15.46 1.81
N GLU A 183 -3.33 -16.07 2.74
CA GLU A 183 -4.18 -17.22 2.42
C GLU A 183 -5.54 -16.68 1.96
N CYS A 184 -5.83 -16.81 0.67
CA CYS A 184 -7.06 -16.32 0.07
C CYS A 184 -8.25 -17.23 0.38
N HIS A 185 -9.47 -16.68 0.27
CA HIS A 185 -10.69 -17.43 0.59
C HIS A 185 -10.91 -18.66 -0.32
N ASP A 186 -10.36 -18.62 -1.54
CA ASP A 186 -10.41 -19.69 -2.53
C ASP A 186 -9.42 -20.84 -2.23
N GLY A 187 -8.65 -20.73 -1.14
CA GLY A 187 -7.66 -21.73 -0.71
C GLY A 187 -6.32 -21.62 -1.44
N THR A 188 -6.14 -20.61 -2.30
CA THR A 188 -4.83 -20.28 -2.89
C THR A 188 -4.06 -19.31 -1.99
N CYS A 189 -2.78 -19.11 -2.30
CA CYS A 189 -1.98 -18.08 -1.64
C CYS A 189 -1.71 -16.91 -2.60
N ALA A 190 -1.51 -15.72 -2.05
CA ALA A 190 -1.07 -14.54 -2.80
C ALA A 190 0.07 -13.82 -2.08
N ALA A 191 0.97 -13.19 -2.83
CA ALA A 191 1.96 -12.28 -2.29
C ALA A 191 2.16 -11.04 -3.16
N THR A 192 2.38 -9.90 -2.52
CA THR A 192 2.88 -8.67 -3.16
C THR A 192 4.08 -8.14 -2.40
N PHE A 193 4.85 -7.25 -3.02
CA PHE A 193 6.06 -6.65 -2.46
C PHE A 193 5.87 -5.14 -2.41
N GLN A 194 6.26 -4.55 -1.29
CA GLN A 194 6.06 -3.14 -1.05
C GLN A 194 7.35 -2.51 -0.54
N SER A 195 7.86 -1.52 -1.25
CA SER A 195 8.97 -0.72 -0.72
C SER A 195 8.46 0.20 0.39
N ARG A 196 9.13 0.24 1.54
CA ARG A 196 8.69 1.04 2.69
C ARG A 196 9.47 2.34 2.87
N ARG A 197 10.64 2.51 2.24
CA ARG A 197 11.45 3.73 2.36
C ARG A 197 11.86 4.36 1.03
N THR A 198 11.48 3.77 -0.09
CA THR A 198 11.64 4.39 -1.42
C THR A 198 10.29 4.61 -2.08
N ALA A 199 10.19 5.65 -2.90
CA ALA A 199 9.03 5.91 -3.75
C ALA A 199 8.87 4.76 -4.75
N GLN A 200 7.90 3.86 -4.49
CA GLN A 200 7.76 2.59 -5.22
C GLN A 200 7.63 2.77 -6.74
N TRP A 201 6.90 3.79 -7.21
CA TRP A 201 6.75 4.07 -8.65
C TRP A 201 8.01 4.60 -9.34
N LEU A 202 9.03 5.00 -8.58
CA LEU A 202 10.34 5.42 -9.07
C LEU A 202 11.42 4.37 -8.80
N ASP A 203 11.04 3.23 -8.23
CA ASP A 203 11.97 2.20 -7.79
C ASP A 203 12.23 1.19 -8.91
N GLU A 204 13.42 1.32 -9.51
CA GLU A 204 13.88 0.45 -10.60
C GLU A 204 14.49 -0.87 -10.12
N ARG A 205 14.72 -1.04 -8.80
CA ARG A 205 15.23 -2.29 -8.23
C ARG A 205 14.26 -3.42 -8.57
N ARG A 206 14.77 -4.64 -8.69
CA ARG A 206 13.96 -5.80 -9.07
C ARG A 206 13.79 -6.76 -7.91
N VAL A 207 12.57 -7.23 -7.73
CA VAL A 207 12.30 -8.41 -6.91
C VAL A 207 12.59 -9.63 -7.77
N CYS A 208 13.62 -10.40 -7.42
CA CYS A 208 13.98 -11.63 -8.09
C CYS A 208 13.50 -12.83 -7.26
N LEU A 209 12.79 -13.74 -7.92
CA LEU A 209 12.14 -14.91 -7.35
C LEU A 209 12.53 -16.16 -8.13
N ARG A 210 12.46 -17.32 -7.48
CA ARG A 210 12.49 -18.62 -8.16
C ARG A 210 11.08 -19.20 -8.16
N LEU A 211 10.41 -19.11 -9.30
CA LEU A 211 9.02 -19.52 -9.44
C LEU A 211 8.92 -20.81 -10.23
N HIS A 212 8.14 -21.73 -9.69
CA HIS A 212 7.78 -22.99 -10.36
C HIS A 212 6.57 -22.80 -11.29
N ASP A 213 6.73 -23.07 -12.58
CA ASP A 213 5.74 -22.75 -13.64
C ASP A 213 4.37 -23.44 -13.51
N ARG A 214 4.32 -24.57 -12.80
CA ARG A 214 3.07 -25.28 -12.51
C ARG A 214 2.37 -24.86 -11.20
N LYS A 215 3.12 -24.32 -10.24
CA LYS A 215 2.64 -24.07 -8.86
C LYS A 215 2.48 -22.59 -8.57
N HIS A 216 3.12 -21.74 -9.36
CA HIS A 216 3.10 -20.30 -9.17
C HIS A 216 2.69 -19.58 -10.44
N GLN A 217 2.07 -18.43 -10.24
CA GLN A 217 1.78 -17.49 -11.31
C GLN A 217 2.19 -16.09 -10.86
N LEU A 218 2.61 -15.26 -11.80
CA LEU A 218 2.48 -13.81 -11.63
C LEU A 218 1.18 -13.38 -12.25
N THR A 219 0.40 -12.56 -11.54
CA THR A 219 -0.85 -12.01 -12.04
C THR A 219 -0.88 -10.49 -11.92
N ASP A 220 -1.78 -9.86 -12.67
CA ASP A 220 -2.24 -8.50 -12.36
C ASP A 220 -3.23 -8.50 -11.17
N LYS A 221 -3.65 -7.31 -10.73
CA LYS A 221 -4.66 -7.13 -9.65
C LYS A 221 -6.07 -7.64 -10.00
N LEU A 222 -6.35 -7.86 -11.30
CA LEU A 222 -7.59 -8.47 -11.76
C LEU A 222 -7.52 -10.01 -11.74
N GLY A 223 -6.34 -10.57 -11.48
CA GLY A 223 -6.09 -12.01 -11.45
C GLY A 223 -5.71 -12.61 -12.80
N HIS A 224 -5.43 -11.79 -13.82
CA HIS A 224 -4.97 -12.30 -15.10
C HIS A 224 -3.50 -12.73 -15.01
N THR A 225 -3.20 -13.95 -15.47
CA THR A 225 -1.85 -14.48 -15.51
C THR A 225 -0.98 -13.69 -16.49
N VAL A 226 0.13 -13.17 -15.98
CA VAL A 226 1.22 -12.54 -16.74
C VAL A 226 2.36 -13.52 -16.96
N TRP A 227 2.61 -14.39 -15.96
CA TRP A 227 3.61 -15.44 -16.05
C TRP A 227 3.09 -16.73 -15.38
N PRO A 228 3.33 -17.92 -15.94
CA PRO A 228 4.00 -18.16 -17.22
C PRO A 228 3.15 -17.70 -18.42
N GLU A 229 3.81 -17.26 -19.50
CA GLU A 229 3.13 -16.72 -20.70
C GLU A 229 2.21 -17.75 -21.38
N ALA A 230 2.57 -19.02 -21.31
CA ALA A 230 1.79 -20.13 -21.84
C ALA A 230 1.39 -21.10 -20.71
N PRO A 231 0.16 -21.65 -20.74
CA PRO A 231 -0.23 -22.67 -19.79
C PRO A 231 0.67 -23.90 -19.87
N TRP A 232 0.86 -24.57 -18.74
CA TRP A 232 1.47 -25.89 -18.73
C TRP A 232 0.67 -26.87 -19.61
N SER A 233 1.39 -27.78 -20.27
CA SER A 233 0.80 -28.84 -21.09
C SER A 233 1.26 -30.20 -20.62
N LYS A 234 0.34 -31.17 -20.69
CA LYS A 234 0.59 -32.56 -20.28
C LYS A 234 1.80 -33.14 -21.00
N GLY A 235 2.73 -33.71 -20.24
CA GLY A 235 3.95 -34.33 -20.76
C GLY A 235 5.18 -33.41 -20.79
N LYS A 236 5.05 -32.12 -20.43
CA LYS A 236 6.20 -31.25 -20.20
C LYS A 236 6.74 -31.39 -18.77
N PRO A 237 8.07 -31.34 -18.58
CA PRO A 237 8.66 -31.33 -17.25
C PRO A 237 8.24 -30.07 -16.49
N GLU A 238 8.16 -30.22 -15.18
CA GLU A 238 8.01 -29.11 -14.24
C GLU A 238 9.35 -28.39 -14.11
N LEU A 239 9.35 -27.05 -14.25
CA LEU A 239 10.57 -26.26 -14.22
C LEU A 239 10.45 -25.10 -13.24
N GLU A 240 11.58 -24.82 -12.56
CA GLU A 240 11.78 -23.59 -11.82
C GLU A 240 12.46 -22.56 -12.70
N HIS A 241 11.99 -21.32 -12.62
CA HIS A 241 12.49 -20.20 -13.41
C HIS A 241 12.88 -19.07 -12.50
N GLU A 242 13.98 -18.39 -12.82
CA GLU A 242 14.26 -17.10 -12.21
C GLU A 242 13.39 -16.04 -12.87
N VAL A 243 12.61 -15.34 -12.06
CA VAL A 243 11.69 -14.29 -12.50
C VAL A 243 12.07 -13.01 -11.78
N ALA A 244 12.27 -11.93 -12.54
CA ALA A 244 12.67 -10.63 -12.00
C ALA A 244 11.68 -9.56 -12.44
N VAL A 245 11.04 -8.91 -11.47
CA VAL A 245 10.00 -7.89 -11.71
C VAL A 245 10.42 -6.57 -11.05
N PRO A 246 10.46 -5.44 -11.79
CA PRO A 246 10.74 -4.12 -11.22
C PRO A 246 9.80 -3.76 -10.08
N MET A 247 10.31 -3.10 -9.04
CA MET A 247 9.58 -2.71 -7.83
C MET A 247 8.34 -1.87 -8.18
N GLN A 248 8.48 -0.94 -9.12
CA GLN A 248 7.37 -0.12 -9.63
C GLN A 248 6.19 -0.90 -10.22
N GLU A 249 6.38 -2.15 -10.68
CA GLU A 249 5.27 -2.97 -11.19
C GLU A 249 4.44 -3.61 -10.08
N TRP A 250 4.99 -3.80 -8.88
CA TRP A 250 4.32 -4.46 -7.75
C TRP A 250 3.13 -3.67 -7.20
N VAL A 251 2.93 -2.44 -7.66
CA VAL A 251 1.68 -1.68 -7.47
C VAL A 251 0.45 -2.35 -8.09
N SER A 252 0.68 -3.34 -8.95
CA SER A 252 -0.37 -4.09 -9.65
C SER A 252 -0.04 -5.56 -9.87
N ARG A 253 1.12 -6.05 -9.39
CA ARG A 253 1.58 -7.44 -9.57
C ARG A 253 1.41 -8.24 -8.31
N TRP A 254 1.14 -9.53 -8.51
CA TRP A 254 0.98 -10.51 -7.45
C TRP A 254 1.65 -11.82 -7.82
N VAL A 255 2.30 -12.47 -6.87
CA VAL A 255 2.60 -13.90 -6.96
C VAL A 255 1.39 -14.66 -6.44
N ARG A 256 0.93 -15.67 -7.16
CA ARG A 256 -0.15 -16.58 -6.74
C ARG A 256 0.40 -17.99 -6.56
N GLY A 257 0.10 -18.60 -5.42
CA GLY A 257 0.43 -20.01 -5.12
C GLY A 257 -0.78 -20.90 -5.36
N ILE A 258 -0.69 -21.77 -6.37
CA ILE A 258 -1.76 -22.70 -6.77
C ILE A 258 -1.45 -24.09 -6.23
N GLY A 259 -2.36 -24.65 -5.44
CA GLY A 259 -2.19 -25.98 -4.85
C GLY A 259 -1.00 -26.08 -3.88
N THR A 260 -0.52 -24.94 -3.40
CA THR A 260 0.57 -24.83 -2.41
C THR A 260 -0.03 -24.22 -1.15
N ASN A 261 0.23 -24.85 -0.01
CA ASN A 261 -0.19 -24.31 1.28
C ASN A 261 0.66 -23.08 1.66
N LEU A 262 0.21 -22.30 2.64
CA LEU A 262 0.89 -21.06 3.02
C LEU A 262 2.34 -21.28 3.44
N ALA A 263 2.65 -22.38 4.13
CA ALA A 263 4.02 -22.71 4.54
C ALA A 263 4.97 -22.92 3.35
N GLY A 264 4.59 -23.74 2.38
CA GLY A 264 5.41 -23.95 1.18
C GLY A 264 5.49 -22.70 0.30
N PHE A 265 4.44 -21.88 0.29
CA PHE A 265 4.44 -20.61 -0.42
C PHE A 265 5.36 -19.58 0.27
N ARG A 266 5.37 -19.56 1.61
CA ARG A 266 6.25 -18.71 2.41
C ARG A 266 7.72 -18.92 2.05
N ASP A 267 8.18 -20.17 1.96
CA ASP A 267 9.58 -20.48 1.64
C ASP A 267 10.01 -19.91 0.27
N VAL A 268 9.09 -19.87 -0.70
CA VAL A 268 9.34 -19.29 -2.03
C VAL A 268 9.48 -17.77 -1.96
N ILE A 269 8.65 -17.11 -1.16
CA ILE A 269 8.64 -15.66 -1.01
C ILE A 269 9.79 -15.17 -0.13
N ASP A 270 10.13 -15.90 0.94
CA ASP A 270 11.25 -15.60 1.84
C ASP A 270 12.61 -15.67 1.12
N ALA A 271 12.71 -16.52 0.08
CA ALA A 271 13.88 -16.62 -0.78
C ALA A 271 14.02 -15.47 -1.81
N ALA A 272 13.10 -14.50 -1.82
CA ALA A 272 13.19 -13.35 -2.71
C ALA A 272 14.45 -12.50 -2.42
N ARG A 273 15.03 -11.93 -3.48
CA ARG A 273 16.16 -11.01 -3.39
C ARG A 273 15.85 -9.70 -4.11
N ILE A 274 16.34 -8.60 -3.58
CA ILE A 274 16.29 -7.30 -4.26
C ILE A 274 17.60 -7.08 -5.02
N ALA A 275 17.51 -6.77 -6.31
CA ALA A 275 18.64 -6.59 -7.22
C ALA A 275 18.62 -5.23 -7.93
#